data_AF-A0A4Q9PBK3-F1
#
_entry.id   AF-A0A4Q9PBK3-F1
#
_cell.length_a   1.000
_cell.length_b   1.000
_cell.length_c   1.000
_cell.angle_alpha   90.00
_cell.angle_beta   90.00
_cell.angle_gamma   90.00
#
_symmetry.space_group_name_H-M   'P 1'
#
loop_
_entity.id
_entity.type
_entity.pdbx_description
1 polymer ?
#
loop_
_entity_poly.entity_id
_entity_poly.type
_entity_poly.pdbx_seq_one_letter_code
_entity_poly.pdbx_strand_id
1 'polypeptide(L)'
;LARFHELQTIFEELGVRPDGLSLPRQHALIHYVKSIRLFGSPNGLCSSITESKHITAVKRPWRSSNGFYPIEQIVRFNTRLSKMAAARTEFGRRGMLQDDVLTDA
;
A
#
# COMPACT_ATOMS: atom_id res chain seq x y z
N LEU A 1 18.59 1.63 -19.09
CA LEU A 1 17.87 2.93 -19.04
C LEU A 1 18.81 4.12 -19.15
N ALA A 2 19.97 4.12 -18.46
CA ALA A 2 21.00 5.16 -18.60
C ALA A 2 21.35 5.45 -20.08
N ARG A 3 21.75 4.42 -20.84
CA ARG A 3 22.02 4.53 -22.29
C ARG A 3 20.84 5.07 -23.11
N PHE A 4 19.59 4.80 -22.70
CA PHE A 4 18.42 5.35 -23.40
C PHE A 4 18.26 6.85 -23.11
N HIS A 5 18.40 7.27 -21.85
CA HIS A 5 18.36 8.69 -21.49
C HIS A 5 19.53 9.49 -22.07
N GLU A 6 20.68 8.86 -22.26
CA GLU A 6 21.84 9.46 -22.90
C GLU A 6 21.63 9.67 -24.41
N LEU A 7 21.02 8.69 -25.09
CA LEU A 7 20.85 8.73 -26.55
C LEU A 7 19.55 9.39 -27.02
N GLN A 8 18.58 9.67 -26.15
CA GLN A 8 17.28 10.18 -26.57
C GLN A 8 17.31 11.60 -27.17
N THR A 9 18.36 12.39 -26.89
CA THR A 9 18.52 13.74 -27.43
C THR A 9 18.67 13.75 -28.95
N ILE A 10 19.11 12.65 -29.55
CA ILE A 10 19.25 12.55 -31.01
C ILE A 10 17.91 12.74 -31.75
N PHE A 11 16.78 12.43 -31.10
CA PHE A 11 15.46 12.64 -31.68
C PHE A 11 15.06 14.13 -31.72
N GLU A 12 15.58 14.94 -30.80
CA GLU A 12 15.46 16.39 -30.80
C GLU A 12 16.40 16.99 -31.86
N GLU A 13 17.66 16.54 -31.89
CA GLU A 13 18.70 17.00 -32.84
C GLU A 13 18.33 16.75 -34.30
N LEU A 14 17.73 15.60 -34.60
CA LEU A 14 17.27 15.24 -35.94
C LEU A 14 15.90 15.86 -36.31
N GLY A 15 15.29 16.63 -35.41
CA GLY A 15 13.98 17.26 -35.63
C GLY A 15 12.81 16.26 -35.70
N VAL A 16 13.02 14.99 -35.35
CA VAL A 16 11.98 13.95 -35.35
C VAL A 16 10.95 14.22 -34.24
N ARG A 17 11.41 14.67 -33.08
CA ARG A 17 10.59 15.06 -31.93
C ARG A 17 11.17 16.35 -31.31
N PRO A 18 10.85 17.53 -31.88
CA PRO A 18 11.43 18.79 -31.43
C PRO A 18 11.02 19.18 -30.00
N ASP A 19 9.84 18.76 -29.54
CA ASP A 19 9.35 19.02 -28.18
C ASP A 19 9.80 17.96 -27.15
N GLY A 20 10.80 17.15 -27.51
CA GLY A 20 11.41 16.15 -26.64
C GLY A 20 10.65 14.84 -26.48
N LEU A 21 11.31 13.83 -25.90
CA LEU A 21 10.86 12.44 -25.88
C LEU A 21 10.31 12.00 -24.51
N SER A 22 9.14 12.50 -24.11
CA SER A 22 8.47 12.02 -22.89
C SER A 22 7.59 10.80 -23.19
N LEU A 23 8.16 9.60 -23.07
CA LEU A 23 7.44 8.33 -23.22
C LEU A 23 7.08 7.77 -21.83
N PRO A 24 5.79 7.77 -21.43
CA PRO A 24 5.36 7.42 -20.08
C PRO A 24 5.86 6.05 -19.59
N ARG A 25 5.92 5.06 -20.48
CA ARG A 25 6.40 3.71 -20.14
C ARG A 25 7.89 3.66 -19.88
N GLN A 26 8.71 4.40 -20.63
CA GLN A 26 10.16 4.44 -20.40
C GLN A 26 10.51 5.25 -19.16
N HIS A 27 9.78 6.34 -18.92
CA HIS A 27 9.89 7.09 -17.67
C HIS A 27 9.56 6.22 -16.46
N ALA A 28 8.47 5.44 -16.51
CA ALA A 28 8.07 4.56 -15.40
C ALA A 28 9.14 3.54 -14.98
N LEU A 29 10.03 3.11 -15.90
CA LEU A 29 11.09 2.14 -15.61
C LEU A 29 12.07 2.61 -14.53
N ILE A 30 12.31 3.93 -14.38
CA ILE A 30 13.18 4.46 -13.30
C ILE A 30 12.60 4.14 -11.91
N HIS A 31 11.27 4.02 -11.82
CA HIS A 31 10.57 3.81 -10.56
C HIS A 31 10.40 2.32 -10.22
N TYR A 32 10.54 1.41 -11.18
CA TYR A 32 10.20 0.00 -10.98
C TYR A 32 10.97 -0.67 -9.84
N VAL A 33 12.28 -0.42 -9.72
CA VAL A 33 13.08 -1.01 -8.63
C VAL A 33 12.55 -0.56 -7.26
N LYS A 34 12.24 0.73 -7.12
CA LYS A 34 11.67 1.29 -5.88
C LYS A 34 10.28 0.71 -5.64
N SER A 35 9.41 0.69 -6.65
CA SER A 35 8.05 0.16 -6.54
C SER A 35 8.03 -1.33 -6.19
N ILE A 36 8.92 -2.14 -6.76
CA ILE A 36 9.05 -3.56 -6.44
C ILE A 36 9.46 -3.74 -4.97
N ARG A 37 10.43 -2.97 -4.48
CA ARG A 37 10.88 -3.05 -3.07
C ARG A 37 9.79 -2.62 -2.09
N LEU A 38 9.03 -1.58 -2.40
CA LEU A 38 8.01 -1.03 -1.50
C LEU A 38 6.68 -1.78 -1.57
N PHE A 39 6.29 -2.23 -2.76
CA PHE A 39 4.92 -2.71 -3.03
C PHE A 39 4.88 -4.10 -3.64
N GLY A 40 6.02 -4.71 -3.95
CA GLY A 40 6.07 -6.00 -4.65
C GLY A 40 5.54 -5.92 -6.10
N SER A 41 5.48 -4.72 -6.70
CA SER A 41 4.99 -4.52 -8.06
C SER A 41 5.70 -3.37 -8.80
N PRO A 42 5.95 -3.47 -10.12
CA PRO A 42 6.54 -2.38 -10.90
C PRO A 42 5.71 -1.09 -10.93
N ASN A 43 4.39 -1.21 -11.03
CA ASN A 43 3.44 -0.09 -11.13
C ASN A 43 2.73 0.21 -9.79
N GLY A 44 3.20 -0.37 -8.68
CA GLY A 44 2.56 -0.21 -7.37
C GLY A 44 1.23 -0.93 -7.21
N LEU A 45 0.79 -1.72 -8.21
CA LEU A 45 -0.44 -2.51 -8.16
C LEU A 45 -0.09 -3.98 -8.38
N CYS A 46 -0.30 -4.82 -7.37
CA CYS A 46 -0.30 -6.27 -7.52
C CYS A 46 -1.53 -6.83 -6.82
N SER A 47 -2.04 -7.94 -7.32
CA SER A 47 -3.15 -8.67 -6.69
C SER A 47 -2.83 -9.02 -5.24
N SER A 48 -1.56 -9.23 -4.89
CA SER A 48 -1.13 -9.48 -3.51
C SER A 48 -1.43 -8.31 -2.55
N ILE A 49 -1.35 -7.06 -3.02
CA ILE A 49 -1.61 -5.86 -2.20
C ILE A 49 -3.09 -5.79 -1.82
N THR A 50 -3.95 -5.89 -2.84
CA THR A 50 -5.41 -5.86 -2.64
C THR A 50 -5.87 -7.10 -1.89
N GLU A 51 -5.29 -8.26 -2.17
CA GLU A 51 -5.59 -9.51 -1.48
C GLU A 51 -5.16 -9.48 -0.01
N SER A 52 -4.00 -8.90 0.32
CA SER A 52 -3.56 -8.72 1.71
C SER A 52 -4.57 -7.90 2.53
N LYS A 53 -5.07 -6.80 1.95
CA LYS A 53 -6.13 -6.00 2.58
C LYS A 53 -7.46 -6.75 2.65
N HIS A 54 -7.84 -7.46 1.59
CA HIS A 54 -9.04 -8.27 1.51
C HIS A 54 -9.05 -9.42 2.53
N ILE A 55 -7.91 -10.06 2.79
CA ILE A 55 -7.78 -11.07 3.85
C ILE A 55 -8.19 -10.48 5.21
N THR A 56 -7.66 -9.31 5.53
CA THR A 56 -7.90 -8.67 6.83
C THR A 56 -9.31 -8.08 6.94
N ALA A 57 -9.80 -7.43 5.88
CA ALA A 57 -11.08 -6.73 5.89
C ALA A 57 -12.29 -7.63 5.59
N VAL A 58 -12.09 -8.78 4.94
CA VAL A 58 -13.19 -9.64 4.47
C VAL A 58 -12.99 -11.09 4.90
N LYS A 59 -11.90 -11.77 4.50
CA LYS A 59 -11.77 -13.22 4.75
C LYS A 59 -11.71 -13.58 6.24
N ARG A 60 -10.97 -12.83 7.05
CA ARG A 60 -10.90 -13.05 8.51
C ARG A 60 -12.24 -12.74 9.20
N PRO A 61 -12.88 -11.58 8.96
CA PRO A 61 -14.21 -11.29 9.49
C PRO A 61 -15.28 -12.30 9.06
N TRP A 62 -15.27 -12.70 7.78
CA TRP A 62 -16.16 -13.73 7.25
C TRP A 62 -16.05 -15.04 8.03
N ARG A 63 -14.82 -15.55 8.22
CA ARG A 63 -14.55 -16.77 9.01
C ARG A 63 -14.98 -16.65 10.47
N SER A 64 -15.05 -15.43 11.00
CA SER A 64 -15.48 -15.15 12.38
C SER A 64 -16.98 -14.87 12.49
N SER A 65 -17.69 -14.78 11.35
CA SER A 65 -19.13 -14.54 11.31
C SER A 65 -19.90 -15.85 11.41
N ASN A 66 -21.15 -15.78 11.86
CA ASN A 66 -22.03 -16.95 11.88
C ASN A 66 -22.76 -17.20 10.54
N GLY A 67 -22.45 -16.43 9.48
CA GLY A 67 -23.06 -16.54 8.16
C GLY A 67 -24.45 -15.90 8.01
N PHE A 68 -25.09 -15.43 9.09
CA PHE A 68 -26.40 -14.77 9.05
C PHE A 68 -26.26 -13.24 8.95
N TYR A 69 -26.62 -12.64 7.81
CA TYR A 69 -26.28 -11.24 7.49
C TYR A 69 -24.77 -10.94 7.63
N PRO A 70 -23.92 -11.65 6.88
CA PRO A 70 -22.48 -11.60 7.07
C PRO A 70 -21.89 -10.22 6.76
N ILE A 71 -22.46 -9.46 5.83
CA ILE A 71 -21.97 -8.11 5.48
C ILE A 71 -22.04 -7.19 6.71
N GLU A 72 -23.18 -7.18 7.43
CA GLU A 72 -23.33 -6.35 8.61
C GLU A 72 -22.32 -6.73 9.71
N GLN A 73 -22.11 -8.03 9.91
CA GLN A 73 -21.13 -8.53 10.87
C GLN A 73 -19.69 -8.14 10.49
N ILE A 74 -19.33 -8.26 9.21
CA ILE A 74 -18.02 -7.86 8.69
C ILE A 74 -17.80 -6.36 8.90
N VAL A 75 -18.81 -5.53 8.62
CA VAL A 75 -18.75 -4.07 8.85
C VAL A 75 -18.57 -3.74 10.33
N ARG A 76 -19.35 -4.38 11.23
CA ARG A 76 -19.22 -4.20 12.68
C ARG A 76 -17.85 -4.65 13.19
N PHE A 77 -17.34 -5.78 12.70
CA PHE A 77 -16.02 -6.31 13.04
C PHE A 77 -14.89 -5.34 12.63
N ASN A 78 -14.90 -4.87 11.38
CA ASN A 78 -13.93 -3.90 10.89
C ASN A 78 -14.01 -2.59 11.67
N THR A 79 -15.22 -2.11 11.96
CA THR A 79 -15.44 -0.90 12.78
C THR A 79 -14.83 -1.06 14.17
N ARG A 80 -15.05 -2.20 14.82
CA ARG A 80 -14.45 -2.50 16.14
C ARG A 80 -12.92 -2.48 16.08
N LEU A 81 -12.32 -3.14 15.09
CA LEU A 81 -10.86 -3.16 14.93
C LEU A 81 -10.29 -1.76 14.71
N SER A 82 -10.94 -0.94 13.86
CA SER A 82 -10.53 0.45 13.63
C SER A 82 -10.59 1.28 14.91
N LYS A 83 -11.66 1.15 15.69
CA LYS A 83 -11.80 1.83 16.99
C LYS A 83 -10.72 1.40 17.99
N MET A 84 -10.44 0.09 18.08
CA MET A 84 -9.37 -0.42 18.95
C MET A 84 -7.99 0.09 18.54
N ALA A 85 -7.70 0.13 17.24
CA ALA A 85 -6.45 0.68 16.73
C ALA A 85 -6.30 2.18 17.08
N ALA A 86 -7.36 2.97 16.87
CA ALA A 86 -7.36 4.38 17.25
C ALA A 86 -7.18 4.60 18.76
N ALA A 87 -7.88 3.80 19.58
CA ALA A 87 -7.77 3.85 21.03
C ALA A 87 -6.34 3.52 21.49
N ARG A 88 -5.72 2.47 20.93
CA ARG A 88 -4.32 2.13 21.23
C ARG A 88 -3.35 3.26 20.91
N THR A 89 -3.50 3.91 19.75
CA THR A 89 -2.67 5.06 19.39
C THR A 89 -2.84 6.21 20.39
N GLU A 90 -4.08 6.54 20.76
CA GLU A 90 -4.32 7.66 21.68
C GLU A 90 -3.87 7.36 23.11
N PHE A 91 -4.10 6.15 23.61
CA PHE A 91 -3.62 5.74 24.93
C PHE A 91 -2.10 5.67 24.98
N GLY A 92 -1.45 5.17 23.93
CA GLY A 92 0.01 5.20 23.81
C GLY A 92 0.56 6.62 23.82
N ARG A 93 -0.06 7.54 23.08
CA ARG A 93 0.30 8.97 23.06
C ARG A 93 0.19 9.63 24.45
N ARG A 94 -0.78 9.19 25.26
CA ARG A 94 -0.98 9.68 26.64
C ARG A 94 -0.08 9.00 27.67
N GLY A 95 0.76 8.05 27.27
CA GLY A 95 1.59 7.27 28.19
C GLY A 95 0.82 6.19 28.97
N MET A 96 -0.45 5.94 28.64
CA MET A 96 -1.31 5.01 29.38
C MET A 96 -1.08 3.52 29.05
N LEU A 97 -0.08 3.22 28.21
CA LEU A 97 0.26 1.86 27.76
C LEU A 97 1.77 1.57 27.93
N GLN A 98 2.48 2.33 28.77
CA GLN A 98 3.93 2.16 28.95
C GLN A 98 4.29 1.09 29.99
N ASP A 99 3.40 0.81 30.94
CA ASP A 99 3.62 -0.18 32.00
C ASP A 99 2.78 -1.44 31.76
N ASP A 100 3.38 -2.61 31.96
CA ASP A 100 2.67 -3.89 31.99
C ASP A 100 2.14 -4.13 33.40
N VAL A 101 0.96 -4.72 33.51
CA VAL A 101 0.35 -5.11 34.81
C VAL A 101 1.26 -6.11 35.55
N LEU A 102 2.18 -6.77 34.83
CA LEU A 102 3.18 -7.69 35.38
C LEU A 102 4.48 -7.01 35.85
N THR A 103 4.74 -5.76 35.45
CA THR A 103 5.97 -5.01 35.84
C THR A 103 5.71 -3.96 36.92
N ASP A 104 4.45 -3.69 37.26
CA ASP A 104 4.01 -2.70 38.26
C ASP A 104 3.86 -3.27 39.68
N ALA A 105 4.54 -4.40 39.97
CA ALA A 105 4.52 -5.10 41.26
C ALA A 105 5.90 -5.11 41.94
#